data_AF-A0A2D6BWU4-F1
#
_entry.id   AF-A0A2D6BWU4-F1
#
_cell.length_a   1.000
_cell.length_b   1.000
_cell.length_c   1.000
_cell.angle_alpha   90.00
_cell.angle_beta   90.00
_cell.angle_gamma   90.00
#
_symmetry.space_group_name_H-M   'P 1'
#
loop_
_entity.id
_entity.type
_entity.pdbx_description
1 polymer ?
#
loop_
_entity_poly.entity_id
_entity_poly.type
_entity_poly.pdbx_seq_one_letter_code
_entity_poly.pdbx_strand_id
1 'polypeptide(L)'
;MGKSGTLLGRPFVRGDSHSSLPERTVIILVLVGVFASYDRINEYVQEVFGVSSQILTLFLLILIVPLFSDWLFRAMLSITGRK
;
A
#
# COMPACT_ATOMS: atom_id res chain seq x y z
N MET A 1 -19.98 -32.22 6.04
CA MET A 1 -20.25 -31.59 7.36
C MET A 1 -18.93 -31.04 7.87
N GLY A 2 -18.79 -29.73 8.02
CA GLY A 2 -17.54 -29.09 8.41
C GLY A 2 -17.67 -27.58 8.42
N LYS A 3 -18.31 -27.05 9.47
CA LYS A 3 -18.32 -25.62 9.80
C LYS A 3 -16.96 -25.25 10.39
N SER A 4 -16.23 -24.36 9.74
CA SER A 4 -15.03 -23.70 10.25
C SER A 4 -14.89 -22.41 9.43
N GLY A 5 -15.04 -21.18 9.92
CA GLY A 5 -14.94 -20.68 11.29
C GLY A 5 -13.73 -19.74 11.37
N THR A 6 -13.85 -18.53 10.81
CA THR A 6 -13.12 -17.24 11.00
C THR A 6 -12.93 -16.49 9.67
N LEU A 7 -12.96 -15.16 9.54
CA LEU A 7 -13.52 -14.07 10.35
C LEU A 7 -14.52 -13.21 9.55
N LEU A 8 -14.78 -13.52 8.26
CA LEU A 8 -15.81 -12.90 7.39
C LEU A 8 -16.11 -13.74 6.11
N GLY A 9 -16.22 -15.06 6.26
CA GLY A 9 -16.94 -15.90 5.30
C GLY A 9 -16.24 -16.31 3.99
N ARG A 10 -14.92 -16.14 3.84
CA ARG A 10 -14.18 -16.69 2.69
C ARG A 10 -13.38 -17.94 3.09
N PRO A 11 -13.44 -19.04 2.32
CA PRO A 11 -12.64 -20.22 2.60
C PRO A 11 -11.16 -19.89 2.44
N PHE A 12 -10.37 -20.15 3.48
CA PHE A 12 -8.92 -20.15 3.41
C PHE A 12 -8.47 -21.32 2.54
N VAL A 13 -8.27 -21.06 1.25
CA VAL A 13 -7.55 -21.97 0.37
C VAL A 13 -6.07 -21.90 0.75
N ARG A 14 -5.59 -22.98 1.34
CA ARG A 14 -4.19 -23.18 1.72
C ARG A 14 -3.42 -23.55 0.46
N GLY A 15 -2.92 -22.54 -0.25
CA GLY A 15 -2.10 -22.69 -1.47
C GLY A 15 -2.32 -21.50 -2.40
N ASP A 16 -1.24 -20.83 -2.81
CA ASP A 16 -1.21 -19.66 -3.71
C ASP A 16 -1.62 -18.30 -3.15
N SER A 17 -1.18 -17.95 -1.92
CA SER A 17 -1.03 -16.53 -1.56
C SER A 17 0.25 -15.96 -2.17
N HIS A 18 0.38 -16.05 -3.49
CA HIS A 18 1.24 -15.13 -4.21
C HIS A 18 0.38 -13.90 -4.50
N SER A 19 0.63 -12.81 -3.77
CA SER A 19 0.25 -11.47 -4.25
C SER A 19 0.50 -11.44 -5.75
N SER A 20 -0.52 -11.09 -6.51
CA SER A 20 -0.45 -11.20 -7.97
C SER A 20 0.80 -10.46 -8.46
N LEU A 21 1.54 -11.00 -9.43
CA LEU A 21 2.73 -10.32 -9.98
C LEU A 21 2.51 -8.80 -10.20
N PRO A 22 1.35 -8.34 -10.73
CA PRO A 22 1.03 -6.92 -10.85
C PRO A 22 0.99 -6.15 -9.53
N GLU A 23 0.38 -6.71 -8.49
CA GLU A 23 0.28 -6.09 -7.16
C GLU A 23 1.66 -5.92 -6.52
N ARG A 24 2.53 -6.93 -6.63
CA ARG A 24 3.92 -6.84 -6.15
C ARG A 24 4.70 -5.75 -6.89
N THR A 25 4.53 -5.65 -8.21
CA THR A 25 5.17 -4.60 -9.02
C THR A 25 4.70 -3.21 -8.62
N VAL A 26 3.40 -3.02 -8.37
CA VAL A 26 2.85 -1.73 -7.92
C VAL A 26 3.42 -1.34 -6.56
N ILE A 27 3.47 -2.26 -5.60
CA ILE A 27 4.04 -1.99 -4.27
C ILE A 27 5.51 -1.58 -4.38
N ILE A 28 6.32 -2.33 -5.15
CA ILE A 28 7.75 -2.02 -5.34
C ILE A 28 7.91 -0.66 -6.02
N LEU A 29 7.11 -0.36 -7.05
CA LEU A 29 7.19 0.91 -7.77
C LEU A 29 6.80 2.10 -6.87
N VAL A 30 5.77 1.95 -6.05
CA VAL A 30 5.39 2.96 -5.05
C VAL A 30 6.49 3.14 -4.01
N LEU A 31 7.06 2.06 -3.48
CA LEU A 31 8.16 2.13 -2.51
C LEU A 31 9.38 2.85 -3.10
N VAL A 32 9.81 2.47 -4.30
CA VAL A 32 10.95 3.12 -4.98
C VAL A 32 10.67 4.60 -5.23
N GLY A 33 9.46 4.95 -5.67
CA GLY A 33 9.06 6.35 -5.86
C GLY A 33 9.08 7.17 -4.57
N VAL A 34 8.61 6.57 -3.47
CA VAL A 34 8.65 7.18 -2.13
C VAL A 34 10.08 7.41 -1.67
N PHE A 35 10.97 6.42 -1.80
CA PHE A 35 12.38 6.57 -1.42
C PHE A 35 13.09 7.62 -2.28
N ALA A 36 12.86 7.61 -3.60
CA ALA A 36 13.46 8.59 -4.51
C ALA A 36 12.98 10.04 -4.25
N SER A 37 11.79 10.19 -3.67
CA SER A 37 11.19 11.49 -3.38
C SER A 37 11.22 11.84 -1.88
N TYR A 38 11.90 11.04 -1.05
CA TYR A 38 11.80 11.14 0.41
C TYR A 38 12.20 12.52 0.92
N ASP A 39 13.30 13.09 0.42
CA ASP A 39 13.77 14.40 0.87
C ASP A 39 12.75 15.50 0.60
N ARG A 40 12.12 15.50 -0.58
CA ARG A 40 11.03 16.45 -0.92
C ARG A 40 9.80 16.24 -0.06
N ILE A 41 9.42 14.98 0.20
CA ILE A 41 8.28 14.66 1.06
C ILE A 41 8.57 15.14 2.48
N ASN A 42 9.79 14.94 2.97
CA ASN A 42 10.21 15.38 4.27
C ASN A 42 10.18 16.91 4.36
N GLU A 43 10.76 17.64 3.40
CA GLU A 43 10.67 19.10 3.32
C GLU A 43 9.22 19.60 3.36
N TYR A 44 8.33 18.98 2.56
CA TYR A 44 6.91 19.34 2.56
C TYR A 44 6.22 19.08 3.90
N VAL A 45 6.52 17.95 4.56
CA VAL A 45 6.01 17.67 5.92
C VAL A 45 6.52 18.71 6.91
N GLN A 46 7.78 19.13 6.81
CA GLN A 46 8.33 20.18 7.66
C GLN A 46 7.66 21.53 7.44
N GLU A 47 7.38 21.88 6.19
CA GLU A 47 6.66 23.11 5.83
C GLU A 47 5.23 23.11 6.39
N VAL A 48 4.50 22.00 6.22
CA VAL A 48 3.08 21.90 6.61
C VAL A 48 2.91 21.82 8.12
N PHE A 49 3.73 21.02 8.80
CA PHE A 49 3.58 20.75 10.23
C PHE A 49 4.48 21.63 11.10
N GLY A 50 5.42 22.38 10.51
CA GLY A 50 6.37 23.22 11.23
C GLY A 50 7.36 22.45 12.12
N VAL A 51 7.40 21.11 11.98
CA VAL A 51 8.23 20.23 12.81
C VAL A 51 9.23 19.50 11.92
N SER A 52 10.52 19.79 12.13
CA SER A 52 11.61 19.01 11.52
C SER A 52 11.72 17.64 12.17
N SER A 53 10.94 16.68 11.64
CA SER A 53 10.96 15.30 12.16
C SER A 53 10.86 14.27 11.05
N GLN A 54 11.99 13.61 10.78
CA GLN A 54 12.05 12.43 9.92
C GLN A 54 11.15 11.30 10.43
N ILE A 55 10.97 11.19 11.75
CA ILE A 55 10.11 10.19 12.38
C ILE A 55 8.65 10.44 12.02
N LEU A 56 8.21 11.72 12.01
CA LEU A 56 6.85 12.09 11.61
C LEU A 56 6.61 11.75 10.13
N THR A 57 7.57 12.08 9.25
CA THR A 57 7.52 11.74 7.83
C THR A 57 7.40 10.24 7.62
N LEU A 58 8.22 9.44 8.31
CA LEU A 58 8.16 7.98 8.25
C LEU A 58 6.82 7.44 8.73
N PHE A 59 6.27 7.97 9.83
CA PHE A 59 4.97 7.55 10.36
C PHE A 59 3.84 7.83 9.36
N LEU A 60 3.84 9.02 8.75
CA LEU A 60 2.89 9.38 7.70
C LEU A 60 3.03 8.49 6.46
N LEU A 61 4.25 8.17 6.04
CA LEU A 61 4.49 7.28 4.91
C LEU A 61 3.97 5.86 5.18
N ILE A 62 4.17 5.32 6.39
CA ILE A 62 3.64 4.00 6.76
C ILE A 62 2.11 3.96 6.64
N LEU A 63 1.41 5.07 6.90
CA LEU A 63 -0.04 5.16 6.75
C LEU A 63 -0.46 5.38 5.30
N ILE A 64 0.20 6.28 4.57
CA ILE A 64 -0.21 6.72 3.22
C ILE A 64 0.17 5.69 2.16
N VAL A 65 1.33 5.03 2.26
CA VAL A 65 1.81 4.10 1.24
C VAL A 65 0.85 2.92 1.01
N PRO A 66 0.35 2.23 2.06
CA PRO A 66 -0.64 1.17 1.88
C PRO A 66 -1.93 1.67 1.22
N LEU A 67 -2.46 2.80 1.68
CA LEU A 67 -3.67 3.43 1.12
C LEU A 67 -3.51 3.78 -0.35
N PHE A 68 -2.38 4.40 -0.71
CA PHE A 68 -2.08 4.79 -2.08
C PHE A 68 -1.86 3.57 -2.98
N SER A 69 -1.20 2.53 -2.47
CA SER A 69 -1.01 1.28 -3.20
C SER A 69 -2.32 0.54 -3.47
N ASP A 70 -3.25 0.48 -2.51
CA ASP A 70 -4.59 -0.10 -2.69
C ASP A 70 -5.41 0.71 -3.70
N TRP A 71 -5.36 2.04 -3.62
CA TRP A 71 -6.02 2.92 -4.58
C TRP A 71 -5.48 2.72 -6.01
N LEU A 72 -4.16 2.69 -6.19
CA LEU A 72 -3.53 2.41 -7.49
C LEU A 72 -3.89 1.03 -8.02
N PHE A 73 -3.92 0.02 -7.16
CA PHE A 73 -4.29 -1.33 -7.55
C PHE A 73 -5.75 -1.39 -8.02
N ARG A 74 -6.68 -0.77 -7.29
CA ARG A 74 -8.09 -0.65 -7.71
C ARG A 74 -8.24 0.15 -9.00
N ALA A 75 -7.48 1.23 -9.16
CA ALA A 75 -7.47 2.03 -10.38
C ALA A 75 -6.98 1.20 -11.57
N MET A 76 -5.90 0.43 -11.41
CA MET A 76 -5.44 -0.50 -12.45
C MET A 76 -6.47 -1.56 -12.78
N LEU A 77 -7.12 -2.19 -11.79
CA LEU A 77 -8.18 -3.16 -12.02
C LEU A 77 -9.36 -2.55 -12.79
N SER A 78 -9.76 -1.33 -12.42
CA SER A 78 -10.82 -0.58 -13.10
C SER A 78 -10.48 -0.27 -14.57
N ILE A 79 -9.24 0.12 -14.86
CA ILE A 79 -8.80 0.45 -16.22
C ILE A 79 -8.61 -0.81 -17.08
N THR A 80 -8.12 -1.89 -16.47
CA THR A 80 -7.83 -3.15 -17.18
C THR A 80 -9.09 -4.01 -17.36
N GLY A 81 -10.24 -3.59 -16.83
CA GLY A 81 -11.52 -4.31 -16.94
C GLY A 81 -11.56 -5.66 -16.22
N ARG A 82 -10.54 -5.99 -15.42
CA ARG A 82 -10.53 -7.17 -14.54
C ARG A 82 -11.22 -6.78 -13.23
N LYS A 83 -12.48 -7.17 -13.08
CA LYS A 83 -13.20 -7.13 -11.81
C LYS A 83 -12.66 -8.15 -10.82
#